data_AF-A0A8I0T2K2-F1
#
_entry.id   AF-A0A8I0T2K2-F1
#
_cell.length_a   1.000
_cell.length_b   1.000
_cell.length_c   1.000
_cell.angle_alpha   90.00
_cell.angle_beta   90.00
_cell.angle_gamma   90.00
#
_symmetry.space_group_name_H-M   'P 1'
#
loop_
_entity.id
_entity.type
_entity.pdbx_description
1 polymer ?
#
loop_
_entity_poly.entity_id
_entity_poly.type
_entity_poly.pdbx_seq_one_letter_code
_entity_poly.pdbx_strand_id
1 'polypeptide(L)'
;MSINEFTGIVDAIRTLESDMARASGYSGSLRDTFWDDVMGVKGALDNTDFSELDYRADDKIEISDFFAESVERTAKMEQENYRAFHGSHGIAQQKQQTVAKITSEPFLREYQEKAVAFLKTRETQLIDRQA
;
A
#
# COMPACT_ATOMS: atom_id res chain seq x y z
N MET A 1 -0.86 -8.07 12.68
CA MET A 1 -0.84 -8.99 11.51
C MET A 1 0.60 -9.26 11.18
N SER A 2 0.94 -10.40 10.57
CA SER A 2 2.31 -10.62 10.12
C SER A 2 2.65 -9.74 8.91
N ILE A 3 3.95 -9.62 8.60
CA ILE A 3 4.42 -8.92 7.39
C ILE A 3 3.87 -9.61 6.14
N ASN A 4 3.80 -10.95 6.15
CA ASN A 4 3.25 -11.73 5.05
C ASN A 4 1.76 -11.44 4.85
N GLU A 5 0.97 -11.41 5.93
CA GLU A 5 -0.45 -11.04 5.88
C GLU A 5 -0.63 -9.62 5.31
N PHE A 6 0.18 -8.67 5.79
CA PHE A 6 0.11 -7.29 5.34
C PHE A 6 0.52 -7.12 3.87
N THR A 7 1.61 -7.77 3.45
CA THR A 7 2.06 -7.80 2.05
C THR A 7 0.96 -8.36 1.15
N GLY A 8 0.25 -9.39 1.59
CA GLY A 8 -0.91 -9.93 0.86
C GLY A 8 -2.03 -8.91 0.67
N ILE A 9 -2.34 -8.11 1.70
CA ILE A 9 -3.32 -7.01 1.61
C ILE A 9 -2.86 -5.95 0.60
N VAL A 10 -1.60 -5.50 0.70
CA VAL A 10 -1.01 -4.51 -0.20
C VAL A 10 -1.06 -4.99 -1.66
N ASP A 11 -0.70 -6.25 -1.92
CA ASP A 11 -0.71 -6.83 -3.27
C ASP A 11 -2.14 -6.99 -3.83
N ALA A 12 -3.12 -7.31 -2.98
CA ALA A 12 -4.53 -7.36 -3.38
C ALA A 12 -5.07 -5.98 -3.77
N ILE A 13 -4.77 -4.95 -2.96
CA ILE A 13 -5.16 -3.55 -3.23
C ILE A 13 -4.53 -3.07 -4.54
N ARG A 14 -3.21 -3.27 -4.70
CA ARG A 14 -2.45 -2.92 -5.91
C ARG A 14 -3.06 -3.54 -7.17
N THR A 15 -3.36 -4.83 -7.10
CA THR A 15 -3.93 -5.57 -8.24
C THR A 15 -5.30 -5.01 -8.60
N LEU A 16 -6.17 -4.80 -7.62
CA LEU A 16 -7.51 -4.26 -7.86
C LEU A 16 -7.47 -2.87 -8.51
N GLU A 17 -6.71 -1.92 -7.96
CA GLU A 17 -6.63 -0.56 -8.56
C GLU A 17 -6.10 -0.62 -10.00
N SER A 18 -5.06 -1.44 -10.25
CA SER A 18 -4.51 -1.62 -11.60
C SER A 18 -5.56 -2.18 -12.57
N ASP A 19 -6.33 -3.18 -12.14
CA ASP A 19 -7.32 -3.82 -13.00
C ASP A 19 -8.53 -2.93 -13.27
N MET A 20 -8.93 -2.11 -12.28
CA MET A 20 -9.97 -1.10 -12.50
C MET A 20 -9.51 0.01 -13.44
N ALA A 21 -8.28 0.49 -13.31
CA ALA A 21 -7.74 1.49 -14.24
C ALA A 21 -7.72 0.96 -15.68
N ARG A 22 -7.29 -0.29 -15.86
CA ARG A 22 -7.38 -0.97 -17.17
C ARG A 22 -8.83 -1.12 -17.65
N ALA A 23 -9.77 -1.40 -16.73
CA ALA A 23 -11.19 -1.54 -17.04
C ALA A 23 -11.83 -0.30 -17.63
N SER A 24 -11.51 0.85 -17.07
CA SER A 24 -12.09 2.13 -17.43
C SER A 24 -11.52 2.68 -18.74
N GLY A 25 -10.51 2.00 -19.32
CA GLY A 25 -9.76 2.51 -20.46
C GLY A 25 -8.78 3.63 -20.07
N TYR A 26 -8.47 3.79 -18.78
CA TYR A 26 -7.48 4.76 -18.34
C TYR A 26 -6.09 4.39 -18.85
N SER A 27 -5.52 5.26 -19.68
CA SER A 27 -4.18 5.12 -20.26
C SER A 27 -3.18 6.13 -19.70
N GLY A 28 -3.56 6.87 -18.66
CA GLY A 28 -2.71 7.85 -18.01
C GLY A 28 -1.71 7.25 -17.03
N SER A 29 -0.89 8.10 -16.43
CA SER A 29 0.03 7.69 -15.37
C SER A 29 -0.73 7.43 -14.07
N LEU A 30 -0.44 6.31 -13.40
CA LEU A 30 -0.94 6.04 -12.05
C LEU A 30 -0.14 6.76 -10.95
N ARG A 31 0.85 7.58 -11.33
CA ARG A 31 1.60 8.44 -10.40
C ARG A 31 0.66 9.43 -9.71
N ASP A 32 0.94 9.74 -8.45
CA ASP A 32 0.16 10.65 -7.60
C ASP A 32 -1.30 10.16 -7.38
N THR A 33 -1.58 8.88 -7.63
CA THR A 33 -2.85 8.24 -7.32
C THR A 33 -2.73 7.36 -6.09
N PHE A 34 -3.85 6.86 -5.58
CA PHE A 34 -3.83 5.89 -4.48
C PHE A 34 -3.05 4.60 -4.83
N TRP A 35 -2.95 4.22 -6.11
CA TRP A 35 -2.09 3.11 -6.53
C TRP A 35 -0.60 3.43 -6.28
N ASP A 36 -0.18 4.67 -6.52
CA ASP A 36 1.19 5.15 -6.26
C ASP A 36 1.51 5.08 -4.76
N ASP A 37 0.58 5.53 -3.92
CA ASP A 37 0.70 5.44 -2.46
C ASP A 37 0.93 3.99 -2.00
N VAL A 38 0.15 3.06 -2.54
CA VAL A 38 0.24 1.62 -2.23
C VAL A 38 1.56 1.03 -2.73
N MET A 39 2.03 1.45 -3.90
CA MET A 39 3.35 1.04 -4.42
C MET A 39 4.49 1.60 -3.58
N GLY A 40 4.33 2.78 -2.99
CA GLY A 40 5.28 3.34 -2.03
C GLY A 40 5.41 2.46 -0.78
N VAL A 41 4.28 1.97 -0.24
CA VAL A 41 4.27 1.02 0.89
C VAL A 41 4.89 -0.31 0.48
N LYS A 42 4.48 -0.87 -0.67
CA LYS A 42 5.05 -2.11 -1.20
C LYS A 42 6.56 -2.03 -1.36
N GLY A 43 7.06 -0.97 -1.99
CA GLY A 43 8.49 -0.76 -2.16
C GLY A 43 9.24 -0.62 -0.85
N ALA A 44 8.61 -0.12 0.22
CA ALA A 44 9.23 -0.12 1.55
C ALA A 44 9.35 -1.54 2.13
N LEU A 45 8.31 -2.36 1.99
CA LEU A 45 8.31 -3.75 2.44
C LEU A 45 9.34 -4.59 1.66
N ASP A 46 9.36 -4.46 0.33
CA ASP A 46 10.23 -5.24 -0.55
C ASP A 46 11.73 -4.90 -0.36
N ASN A 47 12.04 -3.67 0.08
CA ASN A 47 13.42 -3.20 0.31
C ASN A 47 13.87 -3.28 1.77
N THR A 48 13.03 -3.79 2.68
CA THR A 48 13.42 -3.97 4.08
C THR A 48 14.00 -5.36 4.27
N ASP A 49 15.24 -5.43 4.75
CA ASP A 49 15.80 -6.69 5.25
C ASP A 49 15.27 -6.96 6.66
N PHE A 50 14.21 -7.76 6.74
CA PHE A 50 13.60 -8.11 8.01
C PHE A 50 14.48 -9.03 8.87
N SER A 51 15.49 -9.69 8.29
CA SER A 51 16.41 -10.52 9.06
C SER A 51 17.32 -9.71 9.98
N GLU A 52 17.55 -8.43 9.66
CA GLU A 52 18.33 -7.50 10.49
C GLU A 52 17.52 -6.91 11.66
N LEU A 53 16.20 -7.10 11.67
CA LEU A 53 15.30 -6.43 12.61
C LEU A 53 14.83 -7.34 13.76
N ASP A 54 15.42 -8.53 13.89
CA ASP A 54 15.15 -9.52 14.95
C ASP A 54 13.69 -10.03 14.98
N TYR A 55 13.02 -10.02 13.83
CA TYR A 55 11.71 -10.65 13.62
C TYR A 55 11.64 -11.43 12.32
N ARG A 56 10.86 -12.52 12.33
CA ARG A 56 10.58 -13.35 11.16
C ARG A 56 9.36 -12.80 10.43
N ALA A 57 9.27 -13.04 9.12
CA ALA A 57 8.16 -12.53 8.29
C ALA A 57 6.76 -13.01 8.75
N ASP A 58 6.70 -14.15 9.43
CA ASP A 58 5.46 -14.74 9.97
C ASP A 58 5.15 -14.26 11.41
N ASP A 59 6.08 -13.56 12.05
CA ASP A 59 5.85 -13.04 13.39
C ASP A 59 4.74 -11.98 13.33
N LYS A 60 3.84 -12.04 14.31
CA LYS A 60 2.80 -11.02 14.43
C LYS A 60 3.46 -9.73 14.89
N ILE A 61 3.45 -8.73 14.02
CA ILE A 61 3.94 -7.40 14.32
C ILE A 61 2.81 -6.37 14.27
N GLU A 62 3.07 -5.23 14.89
CA GLU A 62 2.26 -4.03 14.75
C GLU A 62 2.78 -3.24 13.55
N ILE A 63 2.17 -3.45 12.38
CA ILE A 63 2.61 -2.82 11.13
C ILE A 63 2.60 -1.29 11.23
N SER A 64 1.66 -0.73 11.98
CA SER A 64 1.62 0.72 12.25
C SER A 64 2.90 1.21 12.93
N ASP A 65 3.41 0.45 13.90
CA ASP A 65 4.63 0.79 14.65
C ASP A 65 5.86 0.66 13.77
N PHE A 66 5.92 -0.36 12.92
CA PHE A 66 7.00 -0.52 11.94
C PHE A 66 7.16 0.72 11.04
N PHE A 67 6.05 1.29 10.54
CA PHE A 67 6.10 2.51 9.74
C PHE A 67 6.27 3.79 10.58
N ALA A 68 5.84 3.79 11.85
CA ALA A 68 6.12 4.89 12.77
C ALA A 68 7.61 5.02 13.06
N GLU A 69 8.31 3.91 13.30
CA GLU A 69 9.77 3.90 13.47
C GLU A 69 10.50 4.46 12.25
N SER A 70 10.01 4.17 11.03
CA SER A 70 10.60 4.75 9.81
C SER A 70 10.52 6.27 9.80
N VAL A 71 9.41 6.86 10.27
CA VAL A 71 9.26 8.32 10.37
C VAL A 71 10.25 8.86 11.40
N GLU A 72 10.32 8.26 12.59
CA GLU A 72 11.25 8.68 13.64
C GLU A 72 12.72 8.60 13.22
N ARG A 73 13.11 7.54 12.50
CA ARG A 73 14.48 7.39 11.97
C ARG A 73 14.79 8.50 10.96
N THR A 74 13.88 8.79 10.03
CA THR A 74 14.09 9.89 9.07
C THR A 74 14.12 11.26 9.74
N ALA A 75 13.36 11.46 10.82
CA ALA A 75 13.38 12.71 11.59
C ALA A 75 14.76 13.02 12.19
N LYS A 76 15.48 11.99 12.65
CA LYS A 76 16.84 12.14 13.19
C LYS A 76 17.85 12.62 12.15
N MET A 77 17.59 12.39 10.86
CA MET A 77 18.45 12.88 9.76
C MET A 77 18.39 14.40 9.57
N GLU A 78 17.41 15.09 10.17
CA GLU A 78 17.29 16.55 10.10
C GLU A 78 18.59 17.25 10.51
N GLN A 79 19.25 16.72 11.55
CA GLN A 79 20.50 17.28 12.10
C GLN A 79 21.72 16.95 11.24
N GLU A 80 21.67 15.91 10.41
CA GLU A 80 22.80 15.40 9.62
C GLU A 80 22.77 15.87 8.16
N ASN A 81 21.58 15.92 7.55
CA ASN A 81 21.40 16.32 6.16
C ASN A 81 19.98 16.87 5.89
N TYR A 82 19.81 18.16 6.11
CA TYR A 82 18.54 18.87 5.95
C TYR A 82 17.85 18.68 4.58
N ARG A 83 18.62 18.59 3.49
CA ARG A 83 18.04 18.39 2.14
C ARG A 83 17.49 16.98 1.95
N ALA A 84 18.23 15.97 2.42
CA ALA A 84 17.77 14.59 2.36
C ALA A 84 16.59 14.34 3.32
N PHE A 85 16.56 15.06 4.45
CA PHE A 85 15.50 14.99 5.45
C PHE A 85 14.12 15.31 4.89
N HIS A 86 13.89 16.50 4.30
CA HIS A 86 12.55 16.91 3.86
C HIS A 86 11.92 15.94 2.84
N GLY A 87 12.72 15.44 1.90
CA GLY A 87 12.26 14.44 0.93
C GLY A 87 11.95 13.10 1.59
N SER A 88 12.86 12.59 2.41
CA SER A 88 12.74 11.26 3.01
C SER A 88 11.66 11.19 4.10
N HIS A 89 11.55 12.24 4.91
CA HIS A 89 10.55 12.35 5.97
C HIS A 89 9.14 12.48 5.40
N GLY A 90 8.94 13.30 4.36
CA GLY A 90 7.65 13.39 3.68
C GLY A 90 7.20 12.04 3.10
N ILE A 91 8.11 11.31 2.46
CA ILE A 91 7.85 9.96 1.95
C ILE A 91 7.51 8.98 3.08
N ALA A 92 8.23 9.04 4.21
CA ALA A 92 7.97 8.18 5.36
C ALA A 92 6.59 8.46 5.98
N GLN A 93 6.22 9.73 6.14
CA GLN A 93 4.91 10.13 6.64
C GLN A 93 3.78 9.68 5.71
N GLN A 94 3.94 9.86 4.40
CA GLN A 94 2.96 9.41 3.41
C GLN A 94 2.75 7.90 3.50
N LYS A 95 3.83 7.11 3.62
CA LYS A 95 3.73 5.65 3.81
C LYS A 95 2.99 5.29 5.10
N GLN A 96 3.31 5.94 6.22
CA GLN A 96 2.63 5.73 7.49
C GLN A 96 1.13 6.03 7.40
N GLN A 97 0.75 7.13 6.76
CA GLN A 97 -0.65 7.50 6.53
C GLN A 97 -1.37 6.47 5.65
N THR A 98 -0.72 6.01 4.57
CA THR A 98 -1.27 4.98 3.69
C THR A 98 -1.48 3.68 4.46
N VAL A 99 -0.51 3.26 5.26
CA VAL A 99 -0.60 2.07 6.12
C VAL A 99 -1.80 2.20 7.06
N ALA A 100 -1.89 3.31 7.81
CA ALA A 100 -3.00 3.56 8.73
C ALA A 100 -4.36 3.51 8.02
N LYS A 101 -4.44 4.04 6.80
CA LYS A 101 -5.65 3.97 5.97
C LYS A 101 -5.99 2.53 5.60
N ILE A 102 -5.04 1.78 5.02
CA ILE A 102 -5.32 0.43 4.51
C ILE A 102 -5.51 -0.63 5.60
N THR A 103 -5.09 -0.36 6.83
CA THR A 103 -5.37 -1.21 8.00
C THR A 103 -6.62 -0.78 8.78
N SER A 104 -7.25 0.34 8.42
CA SER A 104 -8.45 0.80 9.10
C SER A 104 -9.68 -0.03 8.71
N GLU A 105 -10.53 -0.39 9.68
CA GLU A 105 -11.77 -1.12 9.41
C GLU A 105 -12.70 -0.43 8.41
N PRO A 106 -12.91 0.91 8.47
CA PRO A 106 -13.76 1.59 7.51
C PRO A 106 -13.27 1.41 6.08
N PHE A 107 -11.97 1.62 5.86
CA PHE A 107 -11.38 1.43 4.54
C PHE A 107 -11.50 -0.02 4.09
N LEU A 108 -11.14 -1.00 4.93
CA LEU A 108 -11.20 -2.41 4.55
C LEU A 108 -12.61 -2.82 4.13
N ARG A 109 -13.64 -2.34 4.84
CA ARG A 109 -15.04 -2.59 4.49
C ARG A 109 -15.41 -1.97 3.15
N GLU A 110 -15.18 -0.66 2.98
CA GLU A 110 -15.46 0.05 1.73
C GLU A 110 -14.72 -0.57 0.54
N TYR A 111 -13.49 -1.01 0.78
CA TYR A 111 -12.62 -1.56 -0.26
C TYR A 111 -13.03 -2.99 -0.66
N GLN A 112 -13.52 -3.79 0.29
CA GLN A 112 -14.15 -5.08 0.00
C GLN A 112 -15.41 -4.90 -0.86
N GLU A 113 -16.26 -3.93 -0.52
CA GLU A 113 -17.46 -3.61 -1.31
C GLU A 113 -17.11 -3.15 -2.73
N LYS A 114 -16.10 -2.28 -2.85
CA LYS A 114 -15.52 -1.85 -4.13
C LYS A 114 -15.04 -3.04 -4.98
N ALA A 115 -14.32 -3.98 -4.38
CA ALA A 115 -13.83 -5.18 -5.07
C ALA A 115 -14.98 -6.06 -5.57
N VAL A 116 -15.99 -6.32 -4.73
CA VAL A 116 -17.18 -7.10 -5.10
C VAL A 116 -17.94 -6.43 -6.24
N ALA A 117 -18.15 -5.11 -6.16
CA ALA A 117 -18.82 -4.35 -7.21
C ALA A 117 -18.08 -4.47 -8.54
N PHE A 118 -16.75 -4.29 -8.52
CA PHE A 118 -15.93 -4.44 -9.72
C PHE A 118 -16.04 -5.84 -10.34
N LEU A 119 -15.91 -6.90 -9.54
CA LEU A 119 -16.00 -8.28 -10.03
C LEU A 119 -17.36 -8.56 -10.70
N LYS A 120 -18.47 -8.09 -10.11
CA LYS A 120 -19.80 -8.19 -10.72
C LYS A 120 -19.88 -7.51 -12.08
N THR A 121 -19.29 -6.32 -12.25
CA THR A 121 -19.27 -5.65 -13.56
C THR A 121 -18.51 -6.44 -14.62
N ARG A 122 -17.47 -7.20 -14.23
CA ARG A 122 -16.68 -8.02 -15.14
C ARG A 122 -17.42 -9.28 -15.58
N GLU A 123 -18.13 -9.91 -14.65
CA GLU A 123 -18.99 -11.07 -14.95
C GLU A 123 -20.07 -10.69 -15.97
N THR A 124 -20.77 -9.57 -15.77
CA THR A 124 -21.79 -9.09 -16.72
C THR A 124 -21.19 -8.79 -18.10
N GLN A 125 -20.04 -8.12 -18.17
CA GLN A 125 -19.36 -7.83 -19.44
C GLN A 125 -18.91 -9.09 -20.21
N LEU A 126 -18.60 -10.18 -19.51
CA LEU A 126 -18.25 -11.46 -20.12
C LEU A 126 -19.47 -12.15 -20.73
N ILE A 127 -20.60 -12.13 -20.01
CA ILE A 127 -21.87 -12.72 -20.46
C ILE A 127 -22.38 -11.97 -21.70
N ASP A 128 -22.37 -10.64 -21.69
CA ASP A 128 -22.85 -9.81 -22.80
C ASP A 128 -22.02 -9.94 -24.09
N ARG A 129 -20.75 -10.40 -23.98
CA ARG A 129 -19.89 -10.66 -25.14
C ARG A 129 -20.04 -12.07 -25.71
N GLN A 130 -20.75 -12.96 -25.02
CA GLN A 130 -20.98 -14.35 -25.43
C GLN A 130 -22.38 -14.60 -26.03
N ALA A 131 -23.30 -13.64 -25.88
CA ALA A 131 -24.64 -13.65 -26.47
C ALA A 131 -24.66 -13.00 -27.87
#